data_AF-V7HXX3-F1
#
_entry.id   AF-V7HXX3-F1
#
_cell.length_a   1.000
_cell.length_b   1.000
_cell.length_c   1.000
_cell.angle_alpha   90.00
_cell.angle_beta   90.00
_cell.angle_gamma   90.00
#
_symmetry.space_group_name_H-M   'P 1'
#
loop_
_entity.id
_entity.type
_entity.pdbx_description
1 polymer ?
#
loop_
_entity_poly.entity_id
_entity_poly.type
_entity_poly.pdbx_seq_one_letter_code
_entity_poly.pdbx_strand_id
1 'polypeptide(L)'
;MIKLEIRDENGKKKVIKQNWVTTRQLLDGLALVDEKFANRIEYINSVAEFMAKTLSVSADELLDGISAWDWDTKEADFWSQLLGGTDPEEVTEEGN
;
A
#
# COMPACT_ATOMS: atom_id res chain seq x y z
N MET A 1 -2.09 10.12 -4.61
CA MET A 1 -3.16 9.29 -3.99
C MET A 1 -2.80 7.83 -4.17
N ILE A 2 -2.92 7.01 -3.13
CA ILE A 2 -2.81 5.55 -3.20
C ILE A 2 -4.22 4.94 -3.21
N LYS A 3 -4.44 3.97 -4.09
CA LYS A 3 -5.67 3.18 -4.22
C LYS A 3 -5.31 1.70 -4.31
N LEU A 4 -5.94 0.89 -3.48
CA LEU A 4 -5.76 -0.57 -3.46
C LEU A 4 -7.12 -1.27 -3.52
N GLU A 5 -7.32 -2.15 -4.50
CA GLU A 5 -8.48 -3.04 -4.55
C GLU A 5 -8.13 -4.39 -3.93
N ILE A 6 -8.88 -4.77 -2.89
CA ILE A 6 -8.82 -6.04 -2.17
C ILE A 6 -10.21 -6.71 -2.15
N ARG A 7 -10.34 -7.88 -1.53
CA ARG A 7 -11.61 -8.51 -1.19
C ARG A 7 -11.93 -8.35 0.31
N ASP A 8 -13.20 -8.27 0.65
CA ASP A 8 -13.66 -8.37 2.04
C ASP A 8 -13.82 -9.83 2.48
N GLU A 9 -14.19 -10.04 3.74
CA GLU A 9 -14.48 -11.36 4.34
C GLU A 9 -15.54 -12.18 3.57
N ASN A 10 -16.38 -11.53 2.77
CA ASN A 10 -17.42 -12.15 1.95
C ASN A 10 -16.97 -12.36 0.49
N GLY A 11 -15.69 -12.10 0.19
CA GLY A 11 -15.10 -12.20 -1.13
C GLY A 11 -15.50 -11.08 -2.10
N LYS A 12 -16.20 -10.03 -1.63
CA LYS A 12 -16.61 -8.88 -2.45
C LYS A 12 -15.47 -7.89 -2.59
N LYS A 13 -15.38 -7.23 -3.75
CA LYS A 13 -14.37 -6.21 -4.00
C LYS A 13 -14.57 -5.01 -3.07
N LYS A 14 -13.48 -4.59 -2.42
CA LYS A 14 -13.37 -3.39 -1.59
C LYS A 14 -12.21 -2.56 -2.12
N VAL A 15 -12.40 -1.24 -2.17
CA VAL A 15 -11.35 -0.30 -2.58
C VAL A 15 -10.96 0.55 -1.38
N ILE A 16 -9.70 0.47 -0.99
CA ILE A 16 -9.09 1.32 0.04
C ILE A 16 -8.39 2.48 -0.67
N LYS A 17 -8.51 3.69 -0.12
CA LYS A 17 -7.89 4.90 -0.68
C LYS A 17 -7.20 5.67 0.44
N GLN A 18 -5.99 6.16 0.14
CA GLN A 18 -5.25 7.10 0.96
C GLN A 18 -4.86 8.31 0.11
N ASN A 19 -5.36 9.49 0.47
CA ASN A 19 -5.13 10.71 -0.32
C ASN A 19 -3.76 11.33 -0.03
N TRP A 20 -3.35 11.31 1.23
CA TRP A 20 -2.13 11.97 1.71
C TRP A 20 -1.20 10.95 2.36
N VAL A 21 0.06 10.94 1.96
CA VAL A 21 1.11 10.13 2.60
C VAL A 21 2.21 11.06 3.06
N THR A 22 2.50 11.05 4.35
CA THR A 22 3.53 11.91 4.92
C THR A 22 4.92 11.47 4.46
N THR A 23 5.87 12.40 4.40
CA THR A 23 7.29 12.06 4.17
C THR A 23 7.81 11.05 5.19
N ARG A 24 7.27 11.04 6.42
CA ARG A 24 7.62 10.03 7.44
C ARG A 24 7.24 8.62 6.99
N GLN A 25 6.02 8.42 6.49
CA GLN A 25 5.57 7.12 5.99
C GLN A 25 6.39 6.69 4.76
N LEU A 26 6.75 7.62 3.87
CA LEU A 26 7.67 7.31 2.77
C LEU A 26 9.03 6.80 3.29
N LEU A 27 9.60 7.48 4.29
CA LEU A 27 10.89 7.07 4.87
C LEU A 27 10.81 5.72 5.58
N ASP A 28 9.70 5.41 6.26
CA ASP A 28 9.46 4.08 6.83
C ASP A 28 9.46 3.01 5.72
N GLY A 29 8.86 3.30 4.56
CA GLY A 29 8.88 2.41 3.41
C GLY A 29 10.27 2.23 2.80
N LEU A 30 11.03 3.31 2.63
CA LEU A 30 12.40 3.22 2.09
C LEU A 30 13.33 2.42 3.01
N ALA A 31 13.15 2.54 4.34
CA ALA A 31 13.89 1.72 5.30
C ALA A 31 13.61 0.22 5.13
N LEU A 32 12.37 -0.14 4.79
CA LEU A 32 11.96 -1.52 4.51
C LEU A 32 12.63 -2.09 3.25
N VAL A 33 12.82 -1.27 2.22
CA VAL A 33 13.48 -1.71 0.97
C VAL A 33 14.95 -2.10 1.20
N ASP A 34 15.63 -1.40 2.09
CA ASP A 34 17.03 -1.69 2.45
C ASP A 34 17.17 -2.81 3.51
N GLU A 35 16.05 -3.28 4.07
CA GLU A 35 16.04 -4.32 5.09
C GLU A 35 16.36 -5.71 4.53
N LYS A 36 17.09 -6.51 5.31
CA LYS A 36 17.42 -7.89 4.97
C LYS A 36 16.50 -8.85 5.69
N PHE A 37 15.57 -9.44 4.97
CA PHE A 37 14.67 -10.47 5.47
C PHE A 37 15.30 -11.86 5.39
N ALA A 38 15.08 -12.70 6.41
CA ALA A 38 15.64 -14.05 6.41
C ALA A 38 14.90 -14.96 5.42
N ASN A 39 13.62 -14.68 5.16
CA ASN A 39 12.77 -15.45 4.26
C ASN A 39 11.64 -14.61 3.67
N ARG A 40 10.91 -15.19 2.71
CA ARG A 40 9.81 -14.52 2.01
C ARG A 40 8.56 -14.29 2.88
N ILE A 41 8.36 -15.08 3.93
CA ILE A 41 7.21 -14.90 4.85
C ILE A 41 7.41 -13.61 5.64
N GLU A 42 8.61 -13.41 6.21
CA GLU A 42 8.97 -12.18 6.92
C GLU A 42 8.87 -10.94 6.03
N TYR A 43 9.34 -11.04 4.78
CA TYR A 43 9.19 -9.98 3.78
C TYR A 43 7.72 -9.60 3.57
N ILE A 44 6.87 -10.58 3.22
CA ILE A 44 5.45 -10.34 2.92
C ILE A 44 4.74 -9.73 4.13
N ASN A 45 4.97 -10.25 5.34
CA ASN A 45 4.35 -9.71 6.54
C ASN A 45 4.79 -8.27 6.81
N SER A 46 6.08 -7.96 6.68
CA SER A 46 6.59 -6.60 6.94
C SER A 46 6.09 -5.60 5.89
N VAL A 47 6.00 -6.01 4.62
CA VAL A 47 5.38 -5.22 3.55
C VAL A 47 3.88 -5.03 3.81
N ALA A 48 3.16 -6.06 4.23
CA ALA A 48 1.74 -5.97 4.57
C ALA A 48 1.50 -4.99 5.72
N GLU A 49 2.30 -5.05 6.78
CA GLU A 49 2.23 -4.12 7.91
C GLU A 49 2.47 -2.67 7.48
N PHE A 50 3.48 -2.45 6.62
CA PHE A 50 3.76 -1.13 6.06
C PHE A 50 2.61 -0.59 5.19
N MET A 51 2.11 -1.41 4.26
CA MET A 51 0.96 -1.07 3.42
C MET A 51 -0.26 -0.76 4.27
N ALA A 52 -0.54 -1.58 5.28
CA ALA A 52 -1.66 -1.43 6.20
C ALA A 52 -1.59 -0.13 7.00
N LYS A 53 -0.41 0.18 7.57
CA LYS A 53 -0.15 1.45 8.26
C LYS A 53 -0.34 2.65 7.34
N THR A 54 0.10 2.54 6.08
CA THR A 54 -0.05 3.63 5.09
C THR A 54 -1.51 3.84 4.70
N LEU A 55 -2.27 2.75 4.53
CA LEU A 55 -3.67 2.75 4.11
C LEU A 55 -4.68 2.86 5.27
N SER A 56 -4.20 2.95 6.52
CA SER A 56 -5.02 2.96 7.74
C SER A 56 -5.98 1.76 7.87
N VAL A 57 -5.50 0.56 7.53
CA VAL A 57 -6.20 -0.73 7.70
C VAL A 57 -5.34 -1.70 8.52
N SER A 58 -5.81 -2.92 8.79
CA SER A 58 -4.99 -3.96 9.42
C SER A 58 -4.17 -4.75 8.37
N ALA A 59 -3.04 -5.32 8.80
CA ALA A 59 -2.23 -6.20 7.95
C ALA A 59 -3.02 -7.46 7.56
N ASP A 60 -3.77 -8.04 8.50
CA ASP A 60 -4.64 -9.20 8.26
C ASP A 60 -5.68 -8.90 7.17
N GLU A 61 -6.28 -7.70 7.17
CA GLU A 61 -7.24 -7.30 6.13
C GLU A 61 -6.60 -7.30 4.74
N LEU A 62 -5.33 -6.91 4.63
CA LEU A 62 -4.60 -6.96 3.36
C LEU A 62 -4.22 -8.39 2.97
N LEU A 63 -3.71 -9.18 3.92
CA LEU A 63 -3.29 -10.56 3.69
C LEU A 63 -4.45 -11.48 3.32
N ASP A 64 -5.62 -11.29 3.94
CA ASP A 64 -6.84 -12.04 3.62
C ASP A 64 -7.54 -11.50 2.37
N GLY A 65 -7.43 -10.18 2.13
CA GLY A 65 -8.12 -9.51 1.04
C GLY A 65 -7.41 -9.57 -0.32
N ILE A 66 -6.08 -9.74 -0.34
CA ILE A 66 -5.29 -9.87 -1.56
C ILE A 66 -5.14 -11.36 -1.90
N SER A 67 -5.46 -11.72 -3.14
CA SER A 67 -5.27 -13.10 -3.57
C SER A 67 -3.77 -13.44 -3.64
N ALA A 68 -3.39 -14.66 -3.26
CA ALA A 68 -1.98 -15.06 -3.19
C ALA A 68 -1.23 -14.90 -4.53
N TRP A 69 -1.93 -15.03 -5.66
CA TRP A 69 -1.37 -14.85 -7.01
C TRP A 69 -1.28 -13.38 -7.44
N ASP A 70 -2.03 -12.49 -6.80
CA ASP A 70 -2.00 -11.06 -7.10
C ASP A 70 -1.04 -10.27 -6.18
N TRP A 71 -0.52 -10.89 -5.11
CA TRP A 71 0.30 -10.22 -4.09
C TRP A 71 1.40 -9.33 -4.69
N ASP A 72 2.31 -9.93 -5.48
CA ASP A 72 3.45 -9.21 -6.04
C ASP A 72 3.02 -8.06 -6.96
N THR A 73 1.89 -8.22 -7.67
CA THR A 73 1.35 -7.17 -8.55
C THR A 73 0.73 -6.03 -7.74
N LYS A 74 0.02 -6.33 -6.65
CA LYS A 74 -0.61 -5.34 -5.76
C LYS A 74 0.43 -4.56 -4.96
N GLU A 75 1.46 -5.25 -4.51
CA GLU A 75 2.62 -4.65 -3.86
C GLU A 75 3.33 -3.68 -4.81
N ALA A 76 3.66 -4.11 -6.03
CA ALA A 76 4.33 -3.27 -7.02
C ALA A 76 3.50 -2.02 -7.39
N ASP A 77 2.18 -2.19 -7.56
CA ASP A 77 1.25 -1.09 -7.81
C ASP A 77 1.22 -0.09 -6.64
N PHE A 78 1.18 -0.58 -5.41
CA PHE A 78 1.25 0.26 -4.21
C PHE A 78 2.55 1.08 -4.16
N TRP A 79 3.72 0.48 -4.39
CA TRP A 79 5.00 1.19 -4.42
C TRP A 79 5.08 2.23 -5.53
N SER A 80 4.56 1.90 -6.73
CA SER A 80 4.49 2.85 -7.85
C SER A 80 3.64 4.07 -7.47
N GLN A 81 2.51 3.88 -6.80
CA GLN A 81 1.65 4.99 -6.35
C GLN A 81 2.26 5.76 -5.18
N LEU A 82 3.01 5.11 -4.29
CA LEU A 82 3.70 5.77 -3.19
C LEU A 82 4.85 6.68 -3.67
N LEU A 83 5.61 6.25 -4.68
CA LEU A 83 6.78 6.99 -5.18
C LEU A 83 6.48 7.94 -6.35
N GLY A 84 5.43 7.66 -7.12
CA GLY A 84 5.08 8.42 -8.33
C GLY A 84 3.66 8.99 -8.32
N GLY A 85 2.90 8.82 -7.25
CA GLY A 85 1.55 9.36 -7.15
C GLY A 85 1.53 10.86 -6.90
N THR A 86 0.63 11.56 -7.58
CA THR A 86 0.38 13.00 -7.37
C THR A 86 -0.52 13.21 -6.15
N ASP A 87 -0.27 14.26 -5.36
CA ASP A 87 -1.23 14.70 -4.34
C ASP A 87 -2.53 15.12 -5.05
N PRO A 88 -3.70 14.50 -4.75
CA PRO A 88 -4.95 14.89 -5.38
C PRO A 88 -5.35 16.35 -5.11
N GLU A 89 -4.82 17.01 -4.07
CA GLU A 89 -5.05 18.43 -3.80
C GLU A 89 -4.14 19.34 -4.66
N GLU A 90 -2.93 18.90 -5.04
CA GLU A 90 -2.05 19.66 -5.95
C GLU A 90 -2.63 19.77 -7.37
N VAL A 91 -3.41 18.78 -7.82
CA VAL A 91 -4.03 18.82 -9.16
C VAL A 91 -5.18 19.84 -9.25
N THR A 92 -5.63 20.40 -8.13
CA THR A 92 -6.72 21.40 -8.11
C THR A 92 -6.26 22.85 -8.24
N GLU A 93 -4.95 23.14 -8.23
CA GLU A 93 -4.44 24.53 -8.35
C GLU A 93 -4.12 24.99 -9.79
N GLU A 94 -4.18 24.13 -10.81
CA GLU A 94 -4.00 24.54 -12.23
C GLU A 94 -5.33 24.83 -12.98
N GLY A 95 -6.32 25.38 -12.28
CA GLY A 95 -7.62 25.70 -12.88
C GLY A 95 -8.38 26.82 -12.19
N ASN A 96 -7.90 28.07 -12.31
CA ASN A 96 -8.71 29.29 -12.27
C ASN A 96 -7.98 30.47 -12.92
#